data_AF-A0A813LKZ9-F1
#
_entry.id   AF-A0A813LKZ9-F1
#
_cell.length_a   1.000
_cell.length_b   1.000
_cell.length_c   1.000
_cell.angle_alpha   90.00
_cell.angle_beta   90.00
_cell.angle_gamma   90.00
#
_symmetry.space_group_name_H-M   'P 1'
#
loop_
_entity.id
_entity.type
_entity.pdbx_description
1 polymer ?
#
loop_
_entity_poly.entity_id
_entity_poly.type
_entity_poly.pdbx_seq_one_letter_code
_entity_poly.pdbx_strand_id
1 'polypeptide(L)'
;MANIIEQANAAYEARDSAQAQMASLKQQADKEHAEFEKEWRELGRLIENDKRMKEFMRTKVRGTKEDGDPGQTEDKHRKKITRNAWDTAKSLVTITANQEKVSSYEEAFARIQAATGICDIDELVQNFIHAEDTNFSLFKYNNELSADMEKLEQQIAEYKEEYITLSGQSSRKEDTEKVKILENLEERWNDIDRKAIHYEVKYQESQQTLSHIRACIESIFRRLGCMAEDLPSGCGSGISEANMMTYLAIIEQRGNELLKMYDSLKDDEDFETSRPARSGQGSTSLQIKLPSTVEDYSDDEDDDDEDDQRPFTRDELKTKTMRGITKKQKKSRSPRVFE
;
A
#
# COMPACT_ATOMS: atom_id res chain seq x y z
N MET A 1 2.67 -27.09 -0.43
CA MET A 1 1.62 -27.30 0.60
C MET A 1 1.82 -26.38 1.79
N ALA A 2 3.02 -26.28 2.36
CA ALA A 2 3.29 -25.39 3.51
C ALA A 2 2.91 -23.91 3.26
N ASN A 3 3.31 -23.34 2.13
CA ASN A 3 3.01 -21.93 1.77
C ASN A 3 1.49 -21.65 1.63
N ILE A 4 0.72 -22.62 1.14
CA ILE A 4 -0.75 -22.50 1.02
C ILE A 4 -1.41 -22.54 2.40
N ILE A 5 -0.88 -23.34 3.33
CA ILE A 5 -1.38 -23.42 4.71
C ILE A 5 -1.06 -22.13 5.47
N GLU A 6 0.13 -21.57 5.26
CA GLU A 6 0.54 -20.30 5.86
C GLU A 6 -0.29 -19.12 5.34
N GLN A 7 -0.54 -19.04 4.03
CA GLN A 7 -1.45 -18.05 3.46
C GLN A 7 -2.89 -18.21 3.96
N ALA A 8 -3.37 -19.45 4.11
CA ALA A 8 -4.69 -19.71 4.68
C ALA A 8 -4.77 -19.22 6.14
N ASN A 9 -3.78 -19.53 6.97
CA ASN A 9 -3.72 -19.06 8.36
C ASN A 9 -3.67 -17.53 8.46
N ALA A 10 -2.84 -16.87 7.64
CA ALA A 10 -2.78 -15.41 7.59
C ALA A 10 -4.13 -14.77 7.19
N ALA A 11 -4.84 -15.38 6.23
CA ALA A 11 -6.17 -14.93 5.84
C ALA A 11 -7.22 -15.14 6.95
N TYR A 12 -7.14 -16.22 7.72
CA TYR A 12 -8.01 -16.45 8.88
C TYR A 12 -7.72 -15.45 10.00
N GLU A 13 -6.46 -15.19 10.33
CA GLU A 13 -6.09 -14.20 11.35
C GLU A 13 -6.53 -12.78 10.94
N ALA A 14 -6.34 -12.41 9.67
CA ALA A 14 -6.80 -11.12 9.16
C ALA A 14 -8.32 -10.98 9.24
N ARG A 15 -9.06 -12.04 8.90
CA ARG A 15 -10.53 -12.05 9.00
C ARG A 15 -11.00 -11.93 10.44
N ASP A 16 -10.42 -12.71 11.34
CA ASP A 16 -10.82 -12.73 12.74
C ASP A 16 -10.47 -11.39 13.43
N SER A 17 -9.33 -10.78 13.07
CA SER A 17 -8.98 -9.43 13.51
C SER A 17 -9.97 -8.37 13.01
N ALA A 18 -10.36 -8.41 11.74
CA ALA A 18 -11.36 -7.49 11.19
C ALA A 18 -12.74 -7.67 11.84
N GLN A 19 -13.14 -8.91 12.15
CA GLN A 19 -14.38 -9.20 12.87
C GLN A 19 -14.34 -8.66 14.30
N ALA A 20 -13.21 -8.78 15.00
CA ALA A 20 -13.03 -8.21 16.33
C ALA A 20 -13.10 -6.67 16.30
N GLN A 21 -12.48 -6.02 15.32
CA GLN A 21 -12.57 -4.57 15.15
C GLN A 21 -13.99 -4.11 14.84
N MET A 22 -14.72 -4.81 13.95
CA MET A 22 -16.13 -4.51 13.67
C MET A 22 -17.01 -4.68 14.91
N ALA A 23 -16.79 -5.71 15.71
CA ALA A 23 -17.54 -5.92 16.95
C ALA A 23 -17.25 -4.80 17.97
N SER A 24 -15.98 -4.40 18.11
CA SER A 24 -15.57 -3.29 18.98
C SER A 24 -16.19 -1.96 18.54
N LEU A 25 -16.13 -1.64 17.24
CA LEU A 25 -16.73 -0.42 16.69
C LEU A 25 -18.24 -0.40 16.89
N LYS A 26 -18.91 -1.54 16.68
CA LYS A 26 -20.35 -1.65 16.92
C LYS A 26 -20.70 -1.45 18.39
N GLN A 27 -19.95 -2.06 19.30
CA GLN A 27 -20.17 -1.89 20.74
C GLN A 27 -19.95 -0.43 21.18
N GLN A 28 -18.94 0.24 20.61
CA GLN A 28 -18.69 1.65 20.89
C GLN A 28 -19.81 2.53 20.35
N ALA A 29 -20.27 2.31 19.12
CA ALA A 29 -21.40 3.03 18.54
C ALA A 29 -22.70 2.84 19.37
N ASP A 30 -22.99 1.61 19.82
CA ASP A 30 -24.15 1.32 20.67
C ASP A 30 -24.05 2.04 22.03
N LYS A 31 -22.84 2.13 22.60
CA LYS A 31 -22.59 2.84 23.86
C LYS A 31 -22.77 4.35 23.71
N GLU A 32 -22.17 4.95 22.67
CA GLU A 32 -22.29 6.38 22.37
C GLU A 32 -23.75 6.75 22.09
N HIS A 33 -24.49 5.90 21.37
CA HIS A 33 -25.92 6.11 21.12
C HIS A 33 -26.75 6.05 22.42
N ALA A 34 -26.43 5.13 23.34
CA ALA A 34 -27.11 5.04 24.63
C ALA A 34 -26.81 6.26 25.53
N GLU A 35 -25.57 6.76 25.51
CA GLU A 35 -25.17 7.99 26.21
C GLU A 35 -25.89 9.21 25.63
N PHE A 36 -25.94 9.33 24.30
CA PHE A 36 -26.69 10.39 23.63
C PHE A 36 -28.18 10.37 23.99
N GLU A 37 -28.85 9.21 23.97
CA GLU A 37 -30.26 9.12 24.38
C GLU A 37 -30.48 9.52 25.85
N LYS A 38 -29.52 9.22 26.73
CA LYS A 38 -29.59 9.61 28.13
C LYS A 38 -29.50 11.13 28.28
N GLU A 39 -28.53 11.75 27.63
CA GLU A 39 -28.38 13.21 27.62
C GLU A 39 -29.58 13.91 27.00
N TRP A 40 -30.10 13.37 25.90
CA TRP A 40 -31.31 13.89 25.24
C TRP A 40 -32.52 13.87 26.17
N ARG A 41 -32.70 12.78 26.92
CA ARG A 41 -33.78 12.66 27.91
C ARG A 41 -33.60 13.64 29.07
N GLU A 42 -32.38 13.86 29.52
CA GLU A 42 -32.07 14.81 30.59
C GLU A 42 -32.31 16.26 30.17
N LEU A 43 -31.86 16.65 28.97
CA LEU A 43 -32.15 17.96 28.37
C LEU A 43 -33.66 18.16 28.21
N GLY A 44 -34.38 17.14 27.69
CA GLY A 44 -35.84 17.18 27.60
C GLY A 44 -36.51 17.43 28.95
N ARG A 45 -36.03 16.77 30.01
CA ARG A 45 -36.54 16.97 31.38
C ARG A 45 -36.26 18.38 31.90
N LEU A 46 -35.09 18.93 31.59
CA LEU A 46 -34.72 20.29 32.00
C LEU A 46 -35.62 21.33 31.33
N ILE A 47 -35.90 21.17 30.03
CA ILE A 47 -36.79 22.03 29.25
C ILE A 47 -38.22 21.95 29.78
N GLU A 48 -38.73 20.76 30.06
CA GLU A 48 -40.06 20.57 30.66
C GLU A 48 -40.17 21.28 32.02
N ASN A 49 -39.12 21.18 32.84
CA ASN A 49 -39.07 21.84 34.15
C ASN A 49 -39.02 23.37 34.03
N ASP A 50 -38.24 23.93 33.09
CA ASP A 50 -38.22 25.38 32.81
C ASP A 50 -39.58 25.89 32.33
N LYS A 51 -40.21 25.14 31.42
CA LYS A 51 -41.55 25.45 30.91
C LYS A 51 -42.58 25.47 32.05
N ARG A 52 -42.56 24.47 32.92
CA ARG A 52 -43.43 24.38 34.10
C ARG A 52 -43.17 25.52 35.10
N MET A 53 -41.91 25.89 35.32
CA MET A 53 -41.55 27.01 36.21
C MET A 53 -42.04 28.35 35.66
N LYS A 54 -41.85 28.61 34.35
CA LYS A 54 -42.36 29.80 33.67
C LYS A 54 -43.88 29.88 33.72
N GLU A 55 -44.57 28.76 33.52
CA GLU A 55 -46.03 28.72 33.60
C GLU A 55 -46.55 28.98 35.03
N PHE A 56 -45.85 28.43 36.04
CA PHE A 56 -46.14 28.73 37.45
C PHE A 56 -45.93 30.22 37.78
N MET A 57 -44.82 30.82 37.34
CA MET A 57 -44.55 32.25 37.52
C MET A 57 -45.61 33.11 36.81
N ARG A 58 -46.00 32.76 35.58
CA ARG A 58 -47.03 33.48 34.82
C ARG A 58 -48.39 33.41 35.51
N THR A 59 -48.75 32.26 36.06
CA THR A 59 -50.01 32.05 36.79
C THR A 59 -50.00 32.82 38.12
N LYS A 60 -48.89 32.82 38.85
CA LYS A 60 -48.73 33.55 40.11
C LYS A 60 -48.78 35.07 39.92
N VAL A 61 -48.15 35.58 38.86
CA VAL A 61 -48.20 37.00 38.47
C VAL A 61 -49.58 37.43 37.99
N ARG A 62 -50.35 36.52 37.35
CA ARG A 62 -51.74 36.80 36.96
C ARG A 62 -52.69 36.80 38.16
N GLY A 63 -52.49 35.89 39.11
CA GLY A 63 -53.24 35.85 40.38
C GLY A 63 -52.91 36.97 41.37
N THR A 64 -51.85 37.76 41.14
CA THR A 64 -51.55 38.97 41.94
C THR A 64 -52.07 40.27 41.32
N LYS A 65 -52.62 40.24 40.10
CA LYS A 65 -53.16 41.42 39.40
C LYS A 65 -54.69 41.54 39.42
N GLU A 66 -55.40 40.57 40.00
CA GLU A 66 -56.86 40.60 40.16
C GLU A 66 -57.26 40.27 41.61
N ASP A 67 -56.95 41.17 42.56
CA ASP A 67 -57.76 41.27 43.79
C ASP A 67 -57.58 42.67 44.40
N GLY A 68 -58.42 43.58 43.90
CA GLY A 68 -58.46 44.97 44.32
C GLY A 68 -59.85 45.54 44.07
N ASP A 69 -60.82 45.18 44.91
CA ASP A 69 -62.01 45.99 45.16
C ASP A 69 -62.49 45.85 46.63
N PRO A 70 -62.79 46.95 47.36
CA PRO A 70 -63.10 46.92 48.79
C PRO A 70 -64.61 46.96 49.04
N GLY A 71 -65.20 45.85 49.46
CA GLY A 71 -66.62 45.80 49.84
C GLY A 71 -66.90 44.83 51.00
N GLN A 72 -67.06 45.40 52.20
CA GLN A 72 -67.89 44.96 53.33
C GLN A 72 -67.70 43.54 53.90
N THR A 73 -67.36 43.47 55.20
CA THR A 73 -67.90 42.53 56.23
C THR A 73 -67.03 42.61 57.50
N GLU A 74 -67.68 42.88 58.63
CA GLU A 74 -67.11 43.23 59.94
C GLU A 74 -66.35 42.12 60.70
N ASP A 75 -66.01 40.97 60.10
CA ASP A 75 -65.31 39.87 60.79
C ASP A 75 -63.84 39.66 60.38
N LYS A 76 -63.24 40.63 59.68
CA LYS A 76 -61.86 40.52 59.13
C LYS A 76 -60.83 41.43 59.81
N HIS A 77 -61.17 42.09 60.92
CA HIS A 77 -60.27 43.07 61.55
C HIS A 77 -59.06 42.44 62.27
N ARG A 78 -59.14 41.17 62.69
CA ARG A 78 -58.00 40.51 63.37
C ARG A 78 -56.95 39.91 62.42
N LYS A 79 -57.30 39.65 61.16
CA LYS A 79 -56.38 39.11 60.12
C LYS A 79 -55.78 40.19 59.20
N LYS A 80 -56.44 41.34 59.03
CA LYS A 80 -55.87 42.49 58.29
C LYS A 80 -54.85 43.27 59.11
N ILE A 81 -55.03 43.38 60.44
CA ILE A 81 -54.04 44.00 61.33
C ILE A 81 -52.76 43.14 61.41
N THR A 82 -52.88 41.81 61.42
CA THR A 82 -51.70 40.92 61.38
C THR A 82 -51.01 40.92 60.02
N ARG A 83 -51.75 41.05 58.90
CA ARG A 83 -51.17 41.16 57.55
C ARG A 83 -50.46 42.50 57.33
N ASN A 84 -51.04 43.61 57.80
CA ASN A 84 -50.39 44.92 57.80
C ASN A 84 -49.18 44.95 58.74
N ALA A 85 -49.24 44.31 59.92
CA ALA A 85 -48.09 44.18 60.80
C ALA A 85 -46.98 43.31 60.18
N TRP A 86 -47.34 42.28 59.41
CA TRP A 86 -46.37 41.41 58.71
C TRP A 86 -45.74 42.11 57.50
N ASP A 87 -46.49 42.93 56.76
CA ASP A 87 -45.96 43.76 55.67
C ASP A 87 -45.09 44.92 56.19
N THR A 88 -45.48 45.57 57.30
CA THR A 88 -44.65 46.58 57.97
C THR A 88 -43.39 45.94 58.59
N ALA A 89 -43.49 44.74 59.18
CA ALA A 89 -42.33 44.01 59.68
C ALA A 89 -41.41 43.54 58.54
N LYS A 90 -41.97 43.07 57.42
CA LYS A 90 -41.17 42.79 56.20
C LYS A 90 -40.48 44.05 55.71
N SER A 91 -41.19 45.16 55.60
CA SER A 91 -40.62 46.43 55.17
C SER A 91 -39.52 46.90 56.12
N LEU A 92 -39.73 46.77 57.43
CA LEU A 92 -38.74 47.14 58.45
C LEU A 92 -37.50 46.23 58.39
N VAL A 93 -37.69 44.91 58.23
CA VAL A 93 -36.60 43.95 58.02
C VAL A 93 -35.86 44.22 56.70
N THR A 94 -36.56 44.67 55.66
CA THR A 94 -35.94 45.04 54.38
C THR A 94 -35.15 46.35 54.52
N ILE A 95 -35.66 47.31 55.29
CA ILE A 95 -34.97 48.57 55.60
C ILE A 95 -33.74 48.30 56.46
N THR A 96 -33.84 47.50 57.53
CA THR A 96 -32.69 47.15 58.37
C THR A 96 -31.65 46.35 57.59
N ALA A 97 -32.07 45.41 56.75
CA ALA A 97 -31.16 44.67 55.87
C ALA A 97 -30.48 45.58 54.82
N ASN A 98 -31.19 46.58 54.30
CA ASN A 98 -30.60 47.57 53.40
C ASN A 98 -29.65 48.52 54.15
N GLN A 99 -29.94 48.84 55.40
CA GLN A 99 -29.12 49.72 56.23
C GLN A 99 -27.84 49.01 56.70
N GLU A 100 -27.93 47.71 57.01
CA GLU A 100 -26.77 46.85 57.23
C GLU A 100 -25.91 46.73 55.97
N LYS A 101 -26.52 46.62 54.77
CA LYS A 101 -25.78 46.66 53.50
C LYS A 101 -25.08 48.00 53.29
N VAL A 102 -25.76 49.12 53.52
CA VAL A 102 -25.17 50.46 53.41
C VAL A 102 -24.01 50.62 54.39
N SER A 103 -24.18 50.21 55.65
CA SER A 103 -23.11 50.22 56.65
C SER A 103 -21.92 49.34 56.22
N SER A 104 -22.19 48.15 55.67
CA SER A 104 -21.13 47.26 55.16
C SER A 104 -20.38 47.86 53.96
N TYR A 105 -21.07 48.60 53.09
CA TYR A 105 -20.46 49.29 51.97
C TYR A 105 -19.63 50.49 52.45
N GLU A 106 -20.14 51.29 53.39
CA GLU A 106 -19.39 52.38 54.01
C GLU A 106 -18.10 51.86 54.68
N GLU A 107 -18.17 50.75 55.41
CA GLU A 107 -17.00 50.13 56.05
C GLU A 107 -16.02 49.52 55.03
N ALA A 108 -16.51 49.00 53.89
CA ALA A 108 -15.67 48.56 52.78
C ALA A 108 -14.97 49.74 52.09
N PHE A 109 -15.69 50.84 51.83
CA PHE A 109 -15.14 52.05 51.23
C PHE A 109 -14.10 52.71 52.15
N ALA A 110 -14.36 52.78 53.47
CA ALA A 110 -13.38 53.30 54.43
C ALA A 110 -12.09 52.48 54.45
N ARG A 111 -12.18 51.15 54.32
CA ARG A 111 -11.00 50.27 54.20
C ARG A 111 -10.23 50.49 52.90
N ILE A 112 -10.94 50.67 51.78
CA ILE A 112 -10.32 50.94 50.48
C ILE A 112 -9.66 52.32 50.48
N GLN A 113 -10.31 53.33 51.06
CA GLN A 113 -9.77 54.68 51.22
C GLN A 113 -8.50 54.68 52.07
N ALA A 114 -8.49 53.92 53.17
CA ALA A 114 -7.31 53.77 54.03
C ALA A 114 -6.14 53.03 53.33
N ALA A 115 -6.43 52.09 52.44
CA ALA A 115 -5.41 51.31 51.73
C ALA A 115 -4.84 52.03 50.49
N THR A 116 -5.67 52.82 49.79
CA THR A 116 -5.31 53.51 48.55
C THR A 116 -4.84 54.96 48.78
N GLY A 117 -5.24 55.58 49.89
CA GLY A 117 -4.86 56.96 50.24
C GLY A 117 -5.57 58.06 49.43
N ILE A 118 -6.54 57.70 48.58
CA ILE A 118 -7.30 58.64 47.73
C ILE A 118 -8.51 59.14 48.51
N CYS A 119 -8.58 60.44 48.80
CA CYS A 119 -9.64 61.02 49.62
C CYS A 119 -10.93 61.34 48.85
N ASP A 120 -10.87 61.41 47.51
CA ASP A 120 -12.01 61.69 46.64
C ASP A 120 -12.65 60.39 46.13
N ILE A 121 -13.94 60.23 46.38
CA ILE A 121 -14.71 59.03 46.03
C ILE A 121 -14.85 58.92 44.51
N ASP A 122 -15.04 60.04 43.81
CA ASP A 122 -15.19 60.04 42.36
C ASP A 122 -13.87 59.64 41.67
N GLU A 123 -12.73 60.13 42.17
CA GLU A 123 -11.40 59.74 41.69
C GLU A 123 -11.11 58.24 41.94
N LEU A 124 -11.49 57.71 43.10
CA LEU A 124 -11.35 56.29 43.42
C LEU A 124 -12.18 55.41 42.46
N VAL A 125 -13.43 55.78 42.21
CA VAL A 125 -14.31 55.04 41.29
C VAL A 125 -13.75 55.10 39.87
N GLN A 126 -13.25 56.25 39.43
CA GLN A 126 -12.72 56.41 38.08
C GLN A 126 -11.41 55.63 37.87
N ASN A 127 -10.52 55.61 38.87
CA ASN A 127 -9.34 54.74 38.87
C ASN A 127 -9.70 53.26 38.94
N PHE A 128 -10.74 52.89 39.68
CA PHE A 128 -11.23 51.52 39.73
C PHE A 128 -11.78 51.09 38.36
N ILE A 129 -12.61 51.91 37.71
CA ILE A 129 -13.14 51.65 36.37
C ILE A 129 -11.98 51.51 35.38
N HIS A 130 -11.00 52.41 35.43
CA HIS A 130 -9.84 52.32 34.53
C HIS A 130 -9.03 51.05 34.78
N ALA A 131 -8.76 50.70 36.04
CA ALA A 131 -8.08 49.48 36.41
C ALA A 131 -8.88 48.23 35.97
N GLU A 132 -10.21 48.26 36.11
CA GLU A 132 -11.10 47.18 35.68
C GLU A 132 -11.10 47.03 34.15
N ASP A 133 -11.15 48.11 33.39
CA ASP A 133 -11.07 48.11 31.92
C ASP A 133 -9.71 47.57 31.43
N THR A 134 -8.60 47.98 32.06
CA THR A 134 -7.28 47.45 31.73
C THR A 134 -7.17 45.97 32.07
N ASN A 135 -7.71 45.56 33.23
CA ASN A 135 -7.69 44.17 33.64
C ASN A 135 -8.57 43.31 32.72
N PHE A 136 -9.74 43.80 32.32
CA PHE A 136 -10.60 43.14 31.34
C PHE A 136 -9.91 42.98 29.98
N SER A 137 -9.22 44.02 29.52
CA SER A 137 -8.44 43.98 28.27
C SER A 137 -7.30 42.96 28.35
N LEU A 138 -6.58 42.93 29.46
CA LEU A 138 -5.53 41.94 29.71
C LEU A 138 -6.08 40.53 29.80
N PHE A 139 -7.23 40.33 30.44
CA PHE A 139 -7.88 39.02 30.55
C PHE A 139 -8.32 38.52 29.18
N LYS A 140 -8.88 39.41 28.34
CA LYS A 140 -9.23 39.09 26.95
C LYS A 140 -7.98 38.69 26.15
N TYR A 141 -6.90 39.47 26.26
CA TYR A 141 -5.64 39.15 25.59
C TYR A 141 -5.05 37.83 26.08
N ASN A 142 -5.11 37.54 27.38
CA ASN A 142 -4.64 36.28 27.94
C ASN A 142 -5.44 35.08 27.41
N ASN A 143 -6.77 35.23 27.30
CA ASN A 143 -7.63 34.21 26.70
C ASN A 143 -7.33 34.00 25.21
N GLU A 144 -7.15 35.08 24.44
CA GLU A 144 -6.76 35.00 23.03
C GLU A 144 -5.39 34.30 22.88
N LEU A 145 -4.42 34.67 23.71
CA LEU A 145 -3.09 34.07 23.70
C LEU A 145 -3.14 32.58 24.09
N SER A 146 -3.98 32.21 25.05
CA SER A 146 -4.19 30.81 25.45
C SER A 146 -4.80 29.98 24.31
N ALA A 147 -5.78 30.55 23.59
CA ALA A 147 -6.36 29.89 22.41
C ALA A 147 -5.33 29.74 21.28
N ASP A 148 -4.47 30.74 21.07
CA ASP A 148 -3.38 30.67 20.10
C ASP A 148 -2.32 29.64 20.51
N MET A 149 -2.00 29.52 21.79
CA MET A 149 -1.12 28.46 22.32
C MET A 149 -1.68 27.08 22.03
N GLU A 150 -2.95 26.81 22.36
CA GLU A 150 -3.62 25.54 22.07
C GLU A 150 -3.60 25.21 20.56
N LYS A 151 -3.87 26.21 19.72
CA LYS A 151 -3.82 26.05 18.26
C LYS A 151 -2.42 25.72 17.76
N LEU A 152 -1.40 26.40 18.26
CA LEU A 152 0.00 26.15 17.89
C LEU A 152 0.47 24.78 18.38
N GLU A 153 0.08 24.36 19.59
CA GLU A 153 0.38 23.03 20.12
C GLU A 153 -0.27 21.92 19.28
N GLN A 154 -1.52 22.12 18.86
CA GLN A 154 -2.21 21.22 17.93
C GLN A 154 -1.46 21.10 16.59
N GLN A 155 -1.04 22.23 16.00
CA GLN A 155 -0.26 22.23 14.76
C GLN A 155 1.09 21.54 14.93
N ILE A 156 1.77 21.74 16.06
CA ILE A 156 3.03 21.05 16.36
C ILE A 156 2.80 19.55 16.50
N ALA A 157 1.69 19.11 17.10
CA ALA A 157 1.33 17.70 17.20
C ALA A 157 1.10 17.09 15.81
N GLU A 158 0.31 17.76 14.96
CA GLU A 158 0.04 17.33 13.58
C GLU A 158 1.34 17.23 12.76
N TYR A 159 2.19 18.26 12.80
CA TYR A 159 3.48 18.20 12.08
C TYR A 159 4.42 17.12 12.62
N LYS A 160 4.40 16.83 13.92
CA LYS A 160 5.18 15.72 14.48
C LYS A 160 4.65 14.37 13.99
N GLU A 161 3.33 14.19 13.91
CA GLU A 161 2.72 12.97 13.39
C GLU A 161 3.02 12.78 11.89
N GLU A 162 2.92 13.86 11.10
CA GLU A 162 3.30 13.86 9.68
C GLU A 162 4.79 13.55 9.51
N TYR A 163 5.66 14.16 10.32
CA TYR A 163 7.09 13.87 10.31
C TYR A 163 7.38 12.39 10.61
N ILE A 164 6.73 11.79 11.62
CA ILE A 164 6.91 10.36 11.94
C ILE A 164 6.43 9.47 10.78
N THR A 165 5.34 9.87 10.12
CA THR A 165 4.79 9.16 8.95
C THR A 165 5.74 9.22 7.75
N LEU A 166 6.27 10.40 7.41
CA LEU A 166 7.25 10.58 6.33
C LEU A 166 8.63 10.01 6.65
N SER A 167 9.05 10.01 7.92
CA SER A 167 10.33 9.48 8.40
C SER A 167 10.40 7.93 8.33
N GLY A 168 9.32 7.27 7.93
CA GLY A 168 9.26 5.80 7.82
C GLY A 168 9.18 5.09 9.18
N GLN A 169 9.08 5.83 10.29
CA GLN A 169 8.98 5.24 11.63
C GLN A 169 7.59 4.65 11.91
N SER A 170 6.52 5.19 11.30
CA SER A 170 5.17 4.63 11.39
C SER A 170 4.82 3.60 10.29
N SER A 171 5.60 3.52 9.21
CA SER A 171 5.25 2.73 8.01
C SER A 171 5.91 1.35 7.92
N ARG A 172 6.34 0.75 9.05
CA ARG A 172 7.07 -0.53 9.06
C ARG A 172 6.45 -1.66 8.25
N LYS A 173 5.12 -1.71 8.05
CA LYS A 173 4.49 -2.76 7.23
C LYS A 173 4.52 -2.45 5.73
N GLU A 174 4.16 -1.25 5.32
CA GLU A 174 4.24 -0.84 3.90
C GLU A 174 5.68 -0.77 3.40
N ASP A 175 6.62 -0.33 4.24
CA ASP A 175 8.04 -0.32 3.89
C ASP A 175 8.58 -1.75 3.76
N THR A 176 8.14 -2.71 4.58
CA THR A 176 8.61 -4.10 4.41
C THR A 176 8.14 -4.74 3.12
N GLU A 177 6.93 -4.45 2.65
CA GLU A 177 6.45 -4.98 1.37
C GLU A 177 7.13 -4.30 0.19
N LYS A 178 7.27 -2.96 0.23
CA LYS A 178 8.02 -2.21 -0.79
C LYS A 178 9.49 -2.63 -0.84
N VAL A 179 10.14 -2.82 0.31
CA VAL A 179 11.52 -3.31 0.40
C VAL A 179 11.62 -4.73 -0.16
N LYS A 180 10.70 -5.64 0.17
CA LYS A 180 10.69 -7.00 -0.42
C LYS A 180 10.47 -6.98 -1.93
N ILE A 181 9.63 -6.09 -2.44
CA ILE A 181 9.42 -5.93 -3.89
C ILE A 181 10.70 -5.41 -4.54
N LEU A 182 11.37 -4.43 -3.94
CA LEU A 182 12.63 -3.91 -4.44
C LEU A 182 13.73 -4.97 -4.43
N GLU A 183 13.88 -5.74 -3.35
CA GLU A 183 14.81 -6.87 -3.26
C GLU A 183 14.52 -7.92 -4.35
N ASN A 184 13.25 -8.26 -4.57
CA ASN A 184 12.88 -9.23 -5.60
C ASN A 184 13.16 -8.70 -7.03
N LEU A 185 12.90 -7.41 -7.27
CA LEU A 185 13.20 -6.78 -8.54
C LEU A 185 14.71 -6.70 -8.78
N GLU A 186 15.49 -6.40 -7.74
CA GLU A 186 16.95 -6.37 -7.80
C GLU A 186 17.53 -7.78 -8.04
N GLU A 187 16.98 -8.81 -7.40
CA GLU A 187 17.36 -10.19 -7.65
C GLU A 187 17.06 -10.62 -9.09
N ARG A 188 15.86 -10.32 -9.60
CA ARG A 188 15.47 -10.59 -10.99
C ARG A 188 16.34 -9.82 -11.98
N TRP A 189 16.64 -8.55 -11.68
CA TRP A 189 17.51 -7.74 -12.52
C TRP A 189 18.90 -8.36 -12.59
N ASN A 190 19.49 -8.74 -11.45
CA ASN A 190 20.79 -9.40 -11.41
C ASN A 190 20.78 -10.76 -12.11
N ASP A 191 19.70 -11.54 -12.03
CA ASP A 191 19.58 -12.80 -12.76
C ASP A 191 19.54 -12.60 -14.28
N ILE A 192 18.73 -11.63 -14.74
CA ILE A 192 18.64 -11.28 -16.17
C ILE A 192 19.97 -10.72 -16.67
N ASP A 193 20.63 -9.86 -15.90
CA ASP A 193 21.93 -9.29 -16.25
C ASP A 193 23.01 -10.37 -16.38
N ARG A 194 23.07 -11.31 -15.41
CA ARG A 194 23.96 -12.48 -15.51
C ARG A 194 23.68 -13.33 -16.75
N LYS A 195 22.40 -13.60 -17.05
CA LYS A 195 22.00 -14.33 -18.26
C LYS A 195 22.40 -13.59 -19.53
N ALA A 196 22.21 -12.27 -19.58
CA ALA A 196 22.60 -11.44 -20.71
C ALA A 196 24.11 -11.48 -20.95
N ILE A 197 24.91 -11.33 -19.89
CA ILE A 197 26.38 -11.45 -19.97
C ILE A 197 26.78 -12.86 -20.47
N HIS A 198 26.15 -13.91 -19.94
CA HIS A 198 26.42 -15.29 -20.35
C HIS A 198 26.11 -15.54 -21.82
N TYR A 199 24.96 -15.05 -22.32
CA TYR A 199 24.60 -15.18 -23.72
C TYR A 199 25.50 -14.34 -24.64
N GLU A 200 25.95 -13.18 -24.19
CA GLU A 200 26.92 -12.36 -24.94
C GLU A 200 28.26 -13.10 -25.10
N VAL A 201 28.77 -13.73 -24.04
CA VAL A 201 30.01 -14.55 -24.12
C VAL A 201 29.84 -15.72 -25.08
N LYS A 202 28.74 -16.49 -24.95
CA LYS A 202 28.45 -17.61 -25.86
C LYS A 202 28.29 -17.16 -27.32
N TYR A 203 27.69 -15.99 -27.54
CA TYR A 203 27.58 -15.41 -28.88
C TYR A 203 28.95 -15.08 -29.47
N GLN A 204 29.83 -14.46 -28.68
CA GLN A 204 31.20 -14.15 -29.12
C GLN A 204 32.01 -15.41 -29.44
N GLU A 205 31.91 -16.46 -28.61
CA GLU A 205 32.55 -17.76 -28.88
C GLU A 205 32.03 -18.41 -30.17
N SER A 206 30.71 -18.36 -30.38
CA SER A 206 30.07 -18.88 -31.59
C SER A 206 30.50 -18.09 -32.83
N GLN A 207 30.59 -16.76 -32.74
CA GLN A 207 31.07 -15.91 -33.82
C GLN A 207 32.53 -16.18 -34.18
N GLN A 208 33.39 -16.40 -33.17
CA GLN A 208 34.78 -16.80 -33.42
C GLN A 208 34.82 -18.15 -34.16
N THR A 209 34.02 -19.12 -33.72
CA THR A 209 33.93 -20.44 -34.38
C THR A 209 33.47 -20.32 -35.84
N LEU A 210 32.42 -19.53 -36.09
CA LEU A 210 31.92 -19.26 -37.44
C LEU A 210 32.96 -18.56 -38.32
N SER A 211 33.75 -17.63 -37.77
CA SER A 211 34.84 -16.99 -38.49
C SER A 211 35.94 -17.99 -38.89
N HIS A 212 36.29 -18.94 -38.02
CA HIS A 212 37.24 -20.00 -38.36
C HIS A 212 36.69 -20.91 -39.46
N ILE A 213 35.43 -21.34 -39.34
CA ILE A 213 34.78 -22.17 -40.37
C ILE A 213 34.75 -21.44 -41.71
N ARG A 214 34.39 -20.15 -41.73
CA ARG A 214 34.41 -19.30 -42.92
C ARG A 214 35.77 -19.30 -43.60
N ALA A 215 36.85 -19.08 -42.85
CA ALA A 215 38.21 -19.09 -43.37
C ALA A 215 38.63 -20.47 -43.91
N CYS A 216 38.24 -21.55 -43.23
CA CYS A 216 38.50 -22.92 -43.69
C CYS A 216 37.80 -23.22 -45.02
N ILE A 217 36.52 -22.87 -45.14
CA ILE A 217 35.75 -23.07 -46.37
C ILE A 217 36.36 -22.27 -47.52
N GLU A 218 36.72 -21.01 -47.28
CA GLU A 218 37.38 -20.17 -48.29
C GLU A 218 38.71 -20.79 -48.76
N SER A 219 39.52 -21.30 -47.82
CA SER A 219 40.77 -21.97 -48.13
C SER A 219 40.57 -23.22 -48.99
N ILE A 220 39.61 -24.08 -48.64
CA ILE A 220 39.31 -25.29 -49.40
C ILE A 220 38.76 -24.95 -50.79
N PHE A 221 37.82 -24.00 -50.87
CA PHE A 221 37.24 -23.52 -52.13
C PHE A 221 38.32 -23.06 -53.11
N ARG A 222 39.28 -22.27 -52.63
CA ARG A 222 40.43 -21.79 -53.42
C ARG A 222 41.39 -22.93 -53.79
N ARG A 223 41.71 -23.84 -52.87
CA ARG A 223 42.66 -24.94 -53.10
C ARG A 223 42.15 -25.98 -54.10
N LEU A 224 40.84 -26.25 -54.12
CA LEU A 224 40.21 -27.15 -55.09
C LEU A 224 39.95 -26.47 -56.46
N GLY A 225 40.21 -25.17 -56.57
CA GLY A 225 39.98 -24.40 -57.78
C GLY A 225 38.49 -24.37 -58.17
N CYS A 226 37.60 -24.18 -57.18
CA CYS A 226 36.18 -23.95 -57.46
C CYS A 226 36.01 -22.56 -58.09
N MET A 227 35.14 -22.42 -59.09
CA MET A 227 34.96 -21.16 -59.80
C MET A 227 33.81 -20.36 -59.20
N ALA A 228 33.92 -19.02 -59.21
CA ALA A 228 32.84 -18.14 -58.78
C ALA A 228 31.58 -18.25 -59.67
N GLU A 229 31.73 -18.83 -60.86
CA GLU A 229 30.66 -19.09 -61.82
C GLU A 229 29.78 -20.28 -61.40
N ASP A 230 30.30 -21.18 -60.56
CA ASP A 230 29.55 -22.30 -60.00
C ASP A 230 28.58 -21.85 -58.88
N LEU A 231 28.71 -20.60 -58.41
CA LEU A 231 27.88 -20.05 -57.37
C LEU A 231 26.52 -19.57 -57.92
N PRO A 232 25.40 -19.87 -57.23
CA PRO A 232 24.10 -19.33 -57.57
C PRO A 232 24.08 -17.80 -57.60
N SER A 233 23.34 -17.23 -58.55
CA SER A 233 23.17 -15.78 -58.67
C SER A 233 22.61 -15.19 -57.37
N GLY A 234 23.34 -14.24 -56.77
CA GLY A 234 22.98 -13.62 -55.48
C GLY A 234 23.88 -14.04 -54.32
N CYS A 235 24.79 -14.99 -54.53
CA CYS A 235 25.88 -15.21 -53.60
C CYS A 235 26.85 -14.01 -53.70
N GLY A 236 26.83 -13.13 -52.69
CA GLY A 236 27.67 -11.93 -52.67
C GLY A 236 29.17 -12.24 -52.69
N SER A 237 30.01 -11.19 -52.67
CA SER A 237 31.48 -11.29 -52.79
C SER A 237 32.19 -12.01 -51.62
N GLY A 238 31.46 -12.57 -50.65
CA GLY A 238 32.05 -13.23 -49.48
C GLY A 238 31.15 -14.31 -48.88
N ILE A 239 31.76 -15.18 -48.08
CA ILE A 239 31.05 -16.25 -47.37
C ILE A 239 30.34 -15.65 -46.14
N SER A 240 29.02 -15.79 -46.06
CA SER A 240 28.17 -15.47 -44.92
C SER A 240 27.55 -16.74 -44.34
N GLU A 241 26.91 -16.65 -43.18
CA GLU A 241 26.18 -17.78 -42.59
C GLU A 241 25.09 -18.32 -43.52
N ALA A 242 24.38 -17.44 -44.23
CA ALA A 242 23.31 -17.82 -45.16
C ALA A 242 23.80 -18.56 -46.43
N ASN A 243 25.05 -18.35 -46.85
CA ASN A 243 25.58 -18.95 -48.09
C ASN A 243 26.64 -20.05 -47.84
N MET A 244 27.06 -20.26 -46.60
CA MET A 244 28.10 -21.22 -46.22
C MET A 244 27.81 -22.64 -46.73
N MET A 245 26.54 -23.07 -46.65
CA MET A 245 26.09 -24.37 -47.15
C MET A 245 26.22 -24.49 -48.67
N THR A 246 25.99 -23.40 -49.40
CA THR A 246 26.15 -23.36 -50.86
C THR A 246 27.61 -23.54 -51.26
N TYR A 247 28.54 -22.86 -50.57
CA TYR A 247 29.98 -23.06 -50.80
C TYR A 247 30.42 -24.49 -50.51
N LEU A 248 29.92 -25.10 -49.43
CA LEU A 248 30.21 -26.50 -49.10
C LEU A 248 29.69 -27.48 -50.16
N ALA A 249 28.49 -27.27 -50.70
CA ALA A 249 27.93 -28.12 -51.75
C ALA A 249 28.78 -28.07 -53.04
N ILE A 250 29.28 -26.90 -53.41
CA ILE A 250 30.15 -26.74 -54.60
C ILE A 250 31.52 -27.39 -54.35
N ILE A 251 32.09 -27.21 -53.16
CA ILE A 251 33.33 -27.89 -52.73
C ILE A 251 33.16 -29.41 -52.83
N GLU A 252 32.03 -29.95 -52.35
CA GLU A 252 31.73 -31.38 -52.41
C GLU A 252 31.60 -31.86 -53.86
N GLN A 253 30.86 -31.14 -54.70
CA GLN A 253 30.72 -31.46 -56.12
C GLN A 253 32.10 -31.50 -56.80
N ARG A 254 32.92 -30.46 -56.59
CA ARG A 254 34.24 -30.36 -57.20
C ARG A 254 35.19 -31.45 -56.70
N GLY A 255 35.15 -31.77 -55.41
CA GLY A 255 35.93 -32.86 -54.83
C GLY A 255 35.56 -34.22 -55.44
N ASN A 256 34.26 -34.48 -55.63
CA ASN A 256 33.78 -35.70 -56.25
C ASN A 256 34.16 -35.79 -57.74
N GLU A 257 34.14 -34.68 -58.48
CA GLU A 257 34.64 -34.62 -59.86
C GLU A 257 36.13 -34.96 -59.95
N LEU A 258 36.95 -34.36 -59.06
CA LEU A 258 38.38 -34.63 -58.99
C LEU A 258 38.66 -36.11 -58.68
N LEU A 259 37.89 -36.71 -57.77
CA LEU A 259 38.02 -38.12 -57.43
C LEU A 259 37.67 -39.04 -58.62
N LYS A 260 36.58 -38.74 -59.33
CA LYS A 260 36.19 -39.48 -60.54
C LYS A 260 37.25 -39.39 -61.64
N MET A 261 37.83 -38.19 -61.83
CA MET A 261 38.92 -38.01 -62.80
C MET A 261 40.16 -38.81 -62.40
N TYR A 262 40.50 -38.85 -61.11
CA TYR A 262 41.60 -39.65 -60.61
C TYR A 262 41.39 -41.16 -60.81
N ASP A 263 40.20 -41.67 -60.47
CA ASP A 263 39.86 -43.08 -60.69
C ASP A 263 39.93 -43.47 -62.17
N SER A 264 39.47 -42.59 -63.06
CA SER A 264 39.55 -42.83 -64.52
C SER A 264 41.01 -42.88 -65.02
N LEU A 265 41.87 -41.99 -64.53
CA LEU A 265 43.30 -42.00 -64.86
C LEU A 265 44.02 -43.25 -64.34
N LYS A 266 43.58 -43.77 -63.19
CA LYS A 266 44.12 -44.98 -62.58
C LYS A 266 43.69 -46.24 -63.34
N ASP A 267 42.43 -46.31 -63.75
CA ASP A 267 41.91 -47.40 -64.59
C ASP A 267 42.61 -47.43 -65.97
N ASP A 268 43.00 -46.27 -66.52
CA ASP A 268 43.79 -46.17 -67.75
C ASP A 268 45.26 -46.61 -67.56
N GLU A 269 45.89 -46.37 -66.39
CA GLU A 269 47.25 -46.87 -66.08
C GLU A 269 47.27 -48.39 -65.82
N ASP A 270 46.21 -48.96 -65.25
CA ASP A 270 46.07 -50.40 -65.03
C ASP A 270 45.79 -51.19 -66.33
N PHE A 271 45.50 -50.51 -67.46
CA PHE A 271 45.35 -51.14 -68.78
C PHE A 271 46.67 -51.45 -69.50
N GLU A 272 47.80 -50.85 -69.10
CA GLU A 272 49.14 -51.17 -69.66
C GLU A 272 49.94 -52.19 -68.84
N THR A 273 49.51 -52.58 -67.63
CA THR A 273 50.25 -53.55 -66.82
C THR A 273 49.38 -54.76 -66.48
N SER A 274 49.49 -55.80 -67.29
CA SER A 274 48.82 -57.08 -67.06
C SER A 274 49.13 -57.65 -65.66
N ARG A 275 48.14 -57.75 -64.78
CA ARG A 275 48.08 -58.79 -63.73
C ARG A 275 46.65 -59.03 -63.21
N PRO A 276 46.34 -60.26 -62.76
CA PRO A 276 44.98 -60.77 -62.76
C PRO A 276 44.18 -60.36 -61.51
N ALA A 277 42.86 -60.43 -61.71
CA ALA A 277 41.79 -60.25 -60.76
C ALA A 277 42.11 -60.70 -59.33
N ARG A 278 41.75 -59.84 -58.37
CA ARG A 278 41.50 -60.28 -57.00
C ARG A 278 40.17 -59.74 -56.53
N SER A 279 39.21 -60.67 -56.47
CA SER A 279 37.98 -60.60 -55.70
C SER A 279 38.29 -60.36 -54.22
N GLY A 280 37.51 -59.49 -53.62
CA GLY A 280 37.58 -59.18 -52.19
C GLY A 280 36.61 -58.09 -51.83
N GLN A 281 35.34 -58.45 -51.67
CA GLN A 281 34.40 -57.71 -50.83
C GLN A 281 35.09 -57.45 -49.48
N GLY A 282 35.52 -56.22 -49.28
CA GLY A 282 35.99 -55.70 -48.02
C GLY A 282 35.13 -54.50 -47.67
N SER A 283 33.96 -54.76 -47.09
CA SER A 283 33.25 -53.75 -46.31
C SER A 283 34.15 -53.38 -45.13
N THR A 284 35.08 -52.45 -45.34
CA THR A 284 35.68 -51.73 -44.23
C THR A 284 34.69 -50.66 -43.83
N SER A 285 33.76 -51.05 -42.95
CA SER A 285 33.05 -50.11 -42.12
C SER A 285 34.11 -49.37 -41.29
N LEU A 286 34.62 -48.26 -41.84
CA LEU A 286 35.34 -47.27 -41.07
C LEU A 286 34.33 -46.67 -40.09
N GLN A 287 34.22 -47.29 -38.91
CA GLN A 287 33.62 -46.67 -37.75
C GLN A 287 34.53 -45.53 -37.31
N ILE A 288 34.33 -44.37 -37.94
CA ILE A 288 34.74 -43.09 -37.38
C ILE A 288 33.95 -42.98 -36.07
N LYS A 289 34.61 -43.26 -34.94
CA LYS A 289 34.07 -42.85 -33.63
C LYS A 289 34.14 -41.33 -33.61
N LEU A 290 32.99 -40.70 -33.84
CA LEU A 290 32.81 -39.30 -33.48
C LEU A 290 33.20 -39.16 -32.00
N PRO A 291 33.92 -38.10 -31.60
CA PRO A 291 34.09 -37.80 -30.19
C PRO A 291 32.70 -37.72 -29.57
N SER A 292 32.48 -38.57 -28.58
CA SER A 292 31.26 -38.61 -27.78
C SER A 292 31.13 -37.28 -27.04
N THR A 293 30.32 -36.37 -27.56
CA THR A 293 29.85 -35.17 -26.85
C THR A 293 28.73 -35.49 -25.87
N VAL A 294 28.74 -36.69 -25.29
CA VAL A 294 28.08 -36.95 -24.01
C VAL A 294 29.02 -36.41 -22.93
N GLU A 295 29.10 -35.08 -22.86
CA GLU A 295 29.13 -34.47 -21.55
C GLU A 295 27.76 -34.74 -20.93
N ASP A 296 27.80 -34.98 -19.63
CA ASP A 296 26.71 -35.34 -18.74
C ASP A 296 25.54 -34.37 -18.88
N TYR A 297 24.62 -34.65 -19.80
CA TYR A 297 23.30 -34.03 -19.81
C TYR A 297 22.55 -34.61 -18.62
N SER A 298 22.61 -33.88 -17.50
CA SER A 298 21.61 -33.95 -16.45
C SER A 298 20.24 -33.86 -17.11
N ASP A 299 19.54 -34.98 -17.12
CA ASP A 299 18.15 -35.16 -17.53
C ASP A 299 17.24 -34.38 -16.56
N ASP A 300 17.15 -33.07 -16.76
CA ASP A 300 16.03 -32.26 -16.28
C ASP A 300 15.17 -31.94 -17.51
N GLU A 301 14.24 -32.86 -17.81
CA GLU A 301 13.06 -32.58 -18.63
C GLU A 301 12.23 -31.46 -17.97
N ASP A 302 12.54 -30.21 -18.28
CA ASP A 302 11.58 -29.10 -18.22
C ASP A 302 11.32 -28.61 -19.65
N ASP A 303 10.63 -29.48 -20.39
CA ASP A 303 9.96 -29.13 -21.64
C ASP A 303 8.56 -28.55 -21.31
N ASP A 304 8.16 -27.52 -22.05
CA ASP A 304 6.95 -26.69 -21.95
C ASP A 304 6.99 -25.46 -21.02
N ASP A 305 7.76 -24.41 -21.34
CA ASP A 305 7.44 -23.03 -20.93
C ASP A 305 7.90 -21.93 -21.94
N GLU A 306 8.19 -22.27 -23.20
CA GLU A 306 8.70 -21.28 -24.19
C GLU A 306 7.64 -20.56 -25.03
N ASP A 307 6.35 -20.90 -24.92
CA ASP A 307 5.28 -20.19 -25.61
C ASP A 307 4.15 -19.88 -24.64
N ASP A 308 4.20 -18.77 -23.87
CA ASP A 308 2.98 -18.12 -23.30
C ASP A 308 3.28 -16.78 -22.60
N GLN A 309 3.60 -15.74 -23.37
CA GLN A 309 3.49 -14.34 -22.92
C GLN A 309 2.17 -13.68 -23.38
N ARG A 310 1.20 -14.48 -23.84
CA ARG A 310 -0.17 -14.01 -24.10
C ARG A 310 -1.16 -14.68 -23.14
N PRO A 311 -2.20 -13.96 -22.68
CA PRO A 311 -3.22 -14.55 -21.83
C PRO A 311 -3.92 -15.71 -22.55
N PHE A 312 -3.97 -16.86 -21.88
CA PHE A 312 -4.62 -18.08 -22.37
C PHE A 312 -6.05 -17.83 -22.87
N THR A 313 -6.40 -18.43 -23.99
CA THR A 313 -7.80 -18.48 -24.44
C THR A 313 -8.60 -19.44 -23.57
N ARG A 314 -9.93 -19.25 -23.53
CA ARG A 314 -10.83 -20.04 -22.68
C ARG A 314 -10.76 -21.55 -22.95
N ASP A 315 -10.49 -21.93 -24.19
CA ASP A 315 -10.44 -23.33 -24.61
C ASP A 315 -9.08 -23.98 -24.27
N GLU A 316 -7.98 -23.23 -24.33
CA GLU A 316 -6.67 -23.68 -23.82
C GLU A 316 -6.71 -23.92 -22.31
N LEU A 317 -7.34 -23.01 -21.55
CA LEU A 317 -7.49 -23.14 -20.10
C LEU A 317 -8.30 -24.38 -19.70
N LYS A 318 -9.38 -24.68 -20.45
CA LYS A 318 -10.17 -25.90 -20.26
C LYS A 318 -9.34 -27.15 -20.52
N THR A 319 -8.54 -27.15 -21.58
CA THR A 319 -7.72 -28.29 -21.98
C THR A 319 -6.62 -28.57 -20.95
N LYS A 320 -5.94 -27.53 -20.47
CA LYS A 320 -4.92 -27.60 -19.41
C LYS A 320 -5.51 -28.11 -18.09
N THR A 321 -6.71 -27.64 -17.73
CA THR A 321 -7.44 -28.10 -16.54
C THR A 321 -7.83 -29.58 -16.63
N MET A 322 -8.38 -30.02 -17.77
CA MET A 322 -8.78 -31.43 -17.96
C MET A 322 -7.57 -32.36 -17.93
N ARG A 323 -6.45 -31.96 -18.54
CA ARG A 323 -5.19 -32.72 -18.54
C ARG A 323 -4.64 -32.90 -17.12
N GLY A 324 -4.71 -31.84 -16.29
CA GLY A 324 -4.35 -31.90 -14.87
C GLY A 324 -5.23 -32.85 -14.04
N ILE A 325 -6.54 -32.87 -14.29
CA ILE A 325 -7.48 -33.78 -13.61
C ILE A 325 -7.19 -35.24 -13.97
N THR A 326 -6.92 -35.55 -15.24
CA THR A 326 -6.54 -36.92 -15.66
C THR A 326 -5.19 -37.37 -15.09
N LYS A 327 -4.21 -36.46 -14.96
CA LYS A 327 -2.90 -36.78 -14.36
C LYS A 327 -3.05 -37.09 -12.85
N LYS A 328 -3.93 -36.35 -12.17
CA LYS A 328 -4.27 -36.56 -10.75
C LYS A 328 -5.03 -37.88 -10.49
N GLN A 329 -5.93 -38.27 -11.39
CA GLN A 329 -6.64 -39.56 -11.31
C GLN A 329 -5.74 -40.77 -11.61
N LYS A 330 -4.71 -40.63 -12.46
CA LYS A 330 -3.72 -41.71 -12.67
C LYS A 330 -2.81 -41.90 -11.45
N LYS A 331 -2.42 -40.81 -10.78
CA LYS A 331 -1.50 -40.85 -9.62
C LYS A 331 -2.15 -41.42 -8.35
N SER A 332 -3.48 -41.43 -8.25
CA SER A 332 -4.21 -42.02 -7.11
C SER A 332 -4.45 -43.54 -7.23
N ARG A 333 -4.04 -44.20 -8.32
CA ARG A 333 -4.31 -45.63 -8.57
C ARG A 333 -3.09 -46.56 -8.44
N SER A 334 -1.90 -46.07 -8.12
CA SER A 334 -0.71 -46.91 -7.94
C SER A 334 -0.56 -47.38 -6.48
N PRO A 335 -0.61 -48.69 -6.18
CA PRO A 335 -0.39 -49.20 -4.82
C PRO A 335 1.11 -49.23 -4.49
N ARG A 336 1.48 -48.68 -3.32
CA ARG A 336 2.85 -48.76 -2.80
C ARG A 336 3.13 -50.16 -2.26
N VAL A 337 4.06 -50.87 -2.88
CA VAL A 337 4.70 -52.08 -2.35
C VAL A 337 5.70 -51.61 -1.28
N PHE A 338 5.54 -52.11 -0.05
CA PHE A 338 6.49 -51.93 1.05
C PHE A 338 7.43 -53.14 1.06
N GLU A 339 8.73 -52.87 1.09
CA GLU A 339 9.79 -53.84 1.42
C GLU A 339 10.37 -53.48 2.79
#